data_AF-A0A1S2CEM8-F1
#
_entry.id   AF-A0A1S2CEM8-F1
#
_cell.length_a   1.000
_cell.length_b   1.000
_cell.length_c   1.000
_cell.angle_alpha   90.00
_cell.angle_beta   90.00
_cell.angle_gamma   90.00
#
_symmetry.space_group_name_H-M   'P 1'
#
loop_
_entity.id
_entity.type
_entity.pdbx_description
1 polymer ?
#
loop_
_entity_poly.entity_id
_entity_poly.type
_entity_poly.pdbx_seq_one_letter_code
_entity_poly.pdbx_strand_id
1 'polypeptide(L)'
;MEVGGAYPNNQVTPENRCLNTALIGAVTDSSKASFIPELTPGAPSYDADITNFAQLPENALKAKAQLTVAAVSEMIGQGLITNADVGGYDCDNSVTFAQTAGVTEDDLETLLPQPESRDTAFYTAGGNSKPATEFGQPNPADIHLGQIELPYYLQVPSSDANAPSALTTAWQANEIIGGAIDGGQGNDAGTTPPTNKVTYRYPFPGGTTGGTTVQTPVLLQTPSGAGTLAGGTPNGLPVVIYLHGIFGERGHSLSLGNQLANPTSGPSYATLAIDLPMHGVAPLLASDQSANPLLGLSVDYNADTADNKPAFKAIPTFKDLKERHFGYATNAKGEITPINYGANANGTSGANYLNLGVLPLPRDAARQAVVDLMNLNASIADIDFDGDGTPDLDPSKVYFVGHSLGGIIGTAFVATNNKAVANDSNTALNAINATALVTSGGGIARLLENSPNIGPTVLGGLAKKGVAQGTSSFEIYLNVAQATLDSSDSINFAQGLAELPTPVYANEIFGDGSSRATQDQTIPVAADELYAGDYTRPLGMAKPAPLSGTEPLLDLLNTTAYSVDGAVGGNIAVRFSAGTHTTIIKPEGLTQTAVFADMAANIISFFGSNGESIGFAGAAPVVVDGDPTNPD
;
A
#
# COMPACT_ATOMS: atom_id res chain seq x y z
N MET A 1 -31.43 22.11 -7.12
CA MET A 1 -32.04 22.86 -8.25
C MET A 1 -33.48 23.17 -7.90
N GLU A 2 -33.75 24.36 -7.41
CA GLU A 2 -35.11 24.90 -7.38
C GLU A 2 -35.43 25.39 -8.79
N VAL A 3 -36.45 24.82 -9.43
CA VAL A 3 -36.95 25.36 -10.70
C VAL A 3 -37.97 26.43 -10.27
N GLY A 4 -37.48 27.63 -9.99
CA GLY A 4 -38.24 28.64 -9.26
C GLY A 4 -39.61 28.97 -9.87
N GLY A 5 -40.61 29.12 -8.99
CA GLY A 5 -41.78 29.93 -9.31
C GLY A 5 -41.34 31.36 -9.60
N ALA A 6 -41.72 31.87 -10.78
CA ALA A 6 -41.50 33.22 -11.29
C ALA A 6 -40.03 33.68 -11.38
N TYR A 7 -39.37 33.39 -12.51
CA TYR A 7 -38.02 33.86 -12.86
C TYR A 7 -36.90 33.42 -11.86
N PRO A 8 -35.61 33.44 -12.22
CA PRO A 8 -34.58 32.90 -11.33
C PRO A 8 -34.56 33.74 -10.06
N ASN A 9 -34.86 33.07 -8.95
CA ASN A 9 -34.83 33.63 -7.61
C ASN A 9 -33.40 34.08 -7.29
N ASN A 10 -33.22 35.32 -6.84
CA ASN A 10 -31.96 35.93 -6.42
C ASN A 10 -31.33 35.26 -5.16
N GLN A 11 -31.84 34.10 -4.76
CA GLN A 11 -31.47 33.32 -3.57
C GLN A 11 -30.69 32.04 -3.90
N VAL A 12 -30.47 31.72 -5.18
CA VAL A 12 -29.61 30.59 -5.57
C VAL A 12 -28.14 30.97 -5.36
N THR A 13 -27.32 30.08 -4.77
CA THR A 13 -25.89 30.35 -4.57
C THR A 13 -25.22 30.71 -5.91
N PRO A 14 -24.23 31.64 -5.91
CA PRO A 14 -23.53 32.06 -7.11
C PRO A 14 -23.05 30.91 -8.01
N GLU A 15 -22.58 29.80 -7.44
CA GLU A 15 -22.07 28.64 -8.19
C GLU A 15 -23.15 27.94 -9.05
N ASN A 16 -24.42 28.00 -8.63
CA ASN A 16 -25.52 27.30 -9.32
C ASN A 16 -26.20 28.15 -10.40
N ARG A 17 -25.85 29.43 -10.55
CA ARG A 17 -26.47 30.33 -11.54
C ARG A 17 -26.14 29.93 -12.97
N CYS A 18 -24.88 29.64 -13.28
CA CYS A 18 -24.46 29.25 -14.63
C CYS A 18 -25.10 27.90 -15.06
N LEU A 19 -25.10 26.90 -14.16
CA LEU A 19 -25.74 25.62 -14.40
C LEU A 19 -27.25 25.78 -14.66
N ASN A 20 -27.95 26.56 -13.83
CA ASN A 20 -29.38 26.78 -13.99
C ASN A 20 -29.71 27.54 -15.29
N THR A 21 -28.95 28.59 -15.64
CA THR A 21 -29.16 29.36 -16.88
C THR A 21 -28.94 28.50 -18.12
N ALA A 22 -27.82 27.76 -18.18
CA ALA A 22 -27.51 26.87 -19.29
C ALA A 22 -28.52 25.73 -19.42
N LEU A 23 -28.96 25.16 -18.29
CA LEU A 23 -29.96 24.11 -18.26
C LEU A 23 -31.33 24.58 -18.72
N ILE A 24 -31.80 25.73 -18.24
CA ILE A 24 -33.08 26.32 -18.67
C ILE A 24 -33.05 26.57 -20.18
N GLY A 25 -31.97 27.11 -20.72
CA GLY A 25 -31.80 27.28 -22.16
C GLY A 25 -31.87 25.96 -22.93
N ALA A 26 -31.25 24.90 -22.42
CA ALA A 26 -31.25 23.59 -23.06
C ALA A 26 -32.63 22.90 -23.06
N VAL A 27 -33.43 23.04 -22.01
CA VAL A 27 -34.74 22.35 -21.90
C VAL A 27 -35.89 23.16 -22.48
N THR A 28 -35.74 24.46 -22.71
CA THR A 28 -36.79 25.33 -23.30
C THR A 28 -36.56 25.67 -24.76
N ASP A 29 -35.39 25.35 -25.32
CA ASP A 29 -35.09 25.52 -26.74
C ASP A 29 -35.60 24.32 -27.57
N SER A 30 -36.67 24.56 -28.34
CA SER A 30 -37.30 23.56 -29.22
C SER A 30 -36.38 22.95 -30.29
N SER A 31 -35.21 23.56 -30.55
CA SER A 31 -34.20 23.02 -31.46
C SER A 31 -33.32 21.94 -30.82
N LYS A 32 -33.34 21.81 -29.49
CA LYS A 32 -32.50 20.88 -28.74
C LYS A 32 -33.19 19.54 -28.53
N ALA A 33 -32.41 18.47 -28.58
CA ALA A 33 -32.89 17.12 -28.24
C ALA A 33 -33.44 17.05 -26.80
N SER A 34 -32.97 17.92 -25.91
CA SER A 34 -33.36 18.09 -24.50
C SER A 34 -34.66 18.87 -24.27
N PHE A 35 -35.33 19.38 -25.31
CA PHE A 35 -36.54 20.18 -25.18
C PHE A 35 -37.67 19.50 -24.39
N ILE A 36 -38.29 20.24 -23.46
CA ILE A 36 -39.43 19.85 -22.63
C ILE A 36 -40.53 20.92 -22.79
N PRO A 37 -41.60 20.63 -23.56
CA PRO A 37 -42.69 21.58 -23.83
C PRO A 37 -43.36 22.14 -22.58
N GLU A 38 -43.45 21.34 -21.51
CA GLU A 38 -44.09 21.69 -20.24
C GLU A 38 -43.36 22.80 -19.47
N LEU A 39 -42.08 23.01 -19.79
CA LEU A 39 -41.23 24.02 -19.15
C LEU A 39 -41.10 25.31 -19.97
N THR A 40 -41.73 25.38 -21.15
CA THR A 40 -41.56 26.52 -22.09
C THR A 40 -42.58 27.62 -21.79
N PRO A 41 -42.16 28.81 -21.31
CA PRO A 41 -43.08 29.88 -21.01
C PRO A 41 -43.86 30.32 -22.26
N GLY A 42 -45.20 30.28 -22.18
CA GLY A 42 -46.09 30.64 -23.29
C GLY A 42 -46.49 29.49 -24.21
N ALA A 43 -45.99 28.26 -24.00
CA ALA A 43 -46.51 27.08 -24.67
C ALA A 43 -47.88 26.66 -24.09
N PRO A 44 -48.79 26.07 -24.89
CA PRO A 44 -50.06 25.53 -24.38
C PRO A 44 -49.89 24.42 -23.34
N SER A 45 -48.74 23.76 -23.33
CA SER A 45 -48.34 22.71 -22.39
C SER A 45 -47.72 23.24 -21.10
N TYR A 46 -47.48 24.55 -20.98
CA TYR A 46 -46.80 25.13 -19.83
C TYR A 46 -47.66 25.01 -18.57
N ASP A 47 -47.11 24.37 -17.55
CA ASP A 47 -47.74 24.26 -16.23
C ASP A 47 -46.93 25.10 -15.22
N ALA A 48 -47.54 26.20 -14.77
CA ALA A 48 -46.92 27.14 -13.84
C ALA A 48 -46.73 26.55 -12.43
N ASP A 49 -47.34 25.40 -12.12
CA ASP A 49 -47.20 24.72 -10.83
C ASP A 49 -45.97 23.78 -10.79
N ILE A 50 -45.31 23.53 -11.92
CA ILE A 50 -44.06 22.75 -12.00
C ILE A 50 -42.89 23.64 -11.54
N THR A 51 -42.46 23.43 -10.30
CA THR A 51 -41.37 24.15 -9.61
C THR A 51 -40.14 23.28 -9.31
N ASN A 52 -40.17 22.01 -9.71
CA ASN A 52 -39.00 21.13 -9.75
C ASN A 52 -39.20 20.00 -10.76
N PHE A 53 -38.12 19.37 -11.22
CA PHE A 53 -38.21 18.27 -12.18
C PHE A 53 -39.00 17.06 -11.67
N ALA A 54 -39.12 16.87 -10.36
CA ALA A 54 -39.90 15.76 -9.81
C ALA A 54 -41.40 15.91 -10.09
N GLN A 55 -41.88 17.14 -10.35
CA GLN A 55 -43.26 17.48 -10.67
C GLN A 55 -43.62 17.35 -12.15
N LEU A 56 -42.66 17.03 -13.03
CA LEU A 56 -42.98 16.75 -14.43
C LEU A 56 -43.99 15.58 -14.53
N PRO A 57 -44.97 15.64 -15.45
CA PRO A 57 -46.09 14.70 -15.47
C PRO A 57 -45.68 13.27 -15.85
N GLU A 58 -44.55 13.11 -16.57
CA GLU A 58 -44.08 11.82 -17.06
C GLU A 58 -42.64 11.51 -16.63
N ASN A 59 -42.38 10.25 -16.25
CA ASN A 59 -41.04 9.80 -15.85
C ASN A 59 -40.00 9.95 -16.99
N ALA A 60 -40.43 9.86 -18.25
CA ALA A 60 -39.56 10.07 -19.40
C ALA A 60 -39.04 11.53 -19.46
N LEU A 61 -39.89 12.51 -19.14
CA LEU A 61 -39.50 13.92 -19.07
C LEU A 61 -38.57 14.19 -17.89
N LYS A 62 -38.79 13.52 -16.74
CA LYS A 62 -37.89 13.58 -15.58
C LYS A 62 -36.49 13.06 -15.92
N ALA A 63 -36.41 11.88 -16.54
CA ALA A 63 -35.16 11.28 -16.97
C ALA A 63 -34.44 12.15 -18.01
N LYS A 64 -35.18 12.72 -18.95
CA LYS A 64 -34.66 13.66 -19.96
C LYS A 64 -34.09 14.94 -19.33
N ALA A 65 -34.79 15.52 -18.35
CA ALA A 65 -34.27 16.65 -17.58
C ALA A 65 -32.98 16.29 -16.83
N GLN A 66 -32.94 15.13 -16.16
CA GLN A 66 -31.76 14.65 -15.43
C GLN A 66 -30.55 14.39 -16.33
N LEU A 67 -30.75 13.78 -17.51
CA LEU A 67 -29.69 13.59 -18.50
C LEU A 67 -29.15 14.92 -19.04
N THR A 68 -30.04 15.90 -19.24
CA THR A 68 -29.65 17.24 -19.70
C THR A 68 -28.82 17.97 -18.65
N VAL A 69 -29.15 17.83 -17.37
CA VAL A 69 -28.34 18.35 -16.25
C VAL A 69 -26.94 17.77 -16.31
N ALA A 70 -26.80 16.45 -16.41
CA ALA A 70 -25.48 15.80 -16.45
C ALA A 70 -24.63 16.31 -17.63
N ALA A 71 -25.21 16.41 -18.83
CA ALA A 71 -24.52 16.90 -20.02
C ALA A 71 -24.12 18.38 -19.90
N VAL A 72 -25.00 19.23 -19.36
CA VAL A 72 -24.68 20.66 -19.15
C VAL A 72 -23.60 20.82 -18.07
N SER A 73 -23.66 20.04 -16.98
CA SER A 73 -22.62 20.00 -15.96
C SER A 73 -21.27 19.57 -16.53
N GLU A 74 -21.24 18.58 -17.41
CA GLU A 74 -20.03 18.13 -18.11
C GLU A 74 -19.45 19.22 -19.02
N MET A 75 -20.30 19.89 -19.82
CA MET A 75 -19.86 20.99 -20.70
C MET A 75 -19.34 22.20 -19.93
N ILE A 76 -19.93 22.52 -18.76
CA ILE A 76 -19.40 23.54 -17.84
C ILE A 76 -18.05 23.09 -17.27
N GLY A 77 -17.94 21.82 -16.87
CA GLY A 77 -16.67 21.24 -16.40
C GLY A 77 -15.55 21.28 -17.45
N GLN A 78 -15.90 21.16 -18.74
CA GLN A 78 -14.97 21.28 -19.87
C GLN A 78 -14.69 22.73 -20.28
N GLY A 79 -15.26 23.73 -19.60
CA GLY A 79 -15.09 25.15 -19.96
C GLY A 79 -15.73 25.55 -21.29
N LEU A 80 -16.63 24.72 -21.85
CA LEU A 80 -17.34 24.99 -23.10
C LEU A 80 -18.49 25.99 -22.93
N ILE A 81 -18.94 26.19 -21.70
CA ILE A 81 -19.98 27.15 -21.32
C ILE A 81 -19.40 28.04 -20.22
N THR A 82 -18.95 29.23 -20.61
CA THR A 82 -18.37 30.23 -19.69
C THR A 82 -19.22 31.48 -19.54
N ASN A 83 -19.98 31.86 -20.58
CA ASN A 83 -20.83 33.06 -20.63
C ASN A 83 -22.15 32.77 -21.37
N ALA A 84 -23.00 31.89 -20.85
CA ALA A 84 -24.32 31.67 -21.43
C ALA A 84 -25.26 32.86 -21.13
N ASP A 85 -25.74 33.55 -22.17
CA ASP A 85 -26.86 34.50 -22.08
C ASP A 85 -28.09 33.90 -22.78
N VAL A 86 -29.15 33.65 -22.01
CA VAL A 86 -30.44 33.18 -22.54
C VAL A 86 -31.55 34.07 -22.00
N GLY A 87 -32.07 34.96 -22.86
CA GLY A 87 -33.23 35.79 -22.53
C GLY A 87 -32.93 36.96 -21.56
N GLY A 88 -31.70 37.48 -21.55
CA GLY A 88 -31.30 38.59 -20.66
C GLY A 88 -30.83 38.13 -19.28
N TYR A 89 -30.42 36.87 -19.16
CA TYR A 89 -29.84 36.27 -17.96
C TYR A 89 -28.40 35.90 -18.27
N ASP A 90 -27.48 36.70 -17.74
CA ASP A 90 -26.05 36.57 -17.97
C ASP A 90 -25.38 35.75 -16.84
N CYS A 91 -24.32 35.02 -17.16
CA CYS A 91 -23.44 34.33 -16.21
C CYS A 91 -22.51 35.30 -15.44
N ASP A 92 -22.70 36.61 -15.63
CA ASP A 92 -21.72 37.64 -15.28
C ASP A 92 -21.35 37.65 -13.79
N ASN A 93 -20.04 37.50 -13.54
CA ASN A 93 -19.36 37.37 -12.23
C ASN A 93 -19.64 36.11 -11.39
N SER A 94 -20.17 35.02 -11.96
CA SER A 94 -20.12 33.71 -11.28
C SER A 94 -18.90 32.92 -11.74
N VAL A 95 -18.04 32.53 -10.80
CA VAL A 95 -17.01 31.51 -11.04
C VAL A 95 -17.71 30.22 -11.48
N THR A 96 -17.34 29.70 -12.65
CA THR A 96 -17.81 28.40 -13.11
C THR A 96 -17.31 27.30 -12.17
N PHE A 97 -17.96 26.14 -12.12
CA PHE A 97 -17.41 24.98 -11.39
C PHE A 97 -15.96 24.69 -11.79
N ALA A 98 -15.59 24.91 -13.06
CA ALA A 98 -14.22 24.75 -13.55
C ALA A 98 -13.27 25.86 -13.06
N GLN A 99 -13.74 27.09 -12.86
CA GLN A 99 -12.95 28.17 -12.29
C GLN A 99 -12.80 28.01 -10.77
N THR A 100 -13.86 27.60 -10.06
CA THR A 100 -13.78 27.25 -8.63
C THR A 100 -12.90 26.02 -8.44
N ALA A 101 -13.04 24.99 -9.28
CA ALA A 101 -12.18 23.82 -9.27
C ALA A 101 -10.74 24.18 -9.65
N GLY A 102 -10.51 25.05 -10.64
CA GLY A 102 -9.17 25.49 -11.04
C GLY A 102 -8.47 26.34 -9.98
N VAL A 103 -9.18 27.25 -9.31
CA VAL A 103 -8.62 27.98 -8.15
C VAL A 103 -8.36 27.03 -6.98
N THR A 104 -9.28 26.10 -6.72
CA THR A 104 -9.08 25.08 -5.68
C THR A 104 -7.94 24.13 -6.05
N GLU A 105 -7.76 23.78 -7.31
CA GLU A 105 -6.69 22.93 -7.83
C GLU A 105 -5.34 23.64 -7.72
N ASP A 106 -5.23 24.90 -8.16
CA ASP A 106 -4.03 25.74 -8.01
C ASP A 106 -3.66 25.91 -6.52
N ASP A 107 -4.65 26.12 -5.65
CA ASP A 107 -4.45 26.23 -4.18
C ASP A 107 -4.07 24.88 -3.54
N LEU A 108 -4.50 23.75 -4.13
CA LEU A 108 -4.26 22.40 -3.61
C LEU A 108 -3.01 21.72 -4.16
N GLU A 109 -2.56 22.03 -5.38
CA GLU A 109 -1.52 21.28 -6.09
C GLU A 109 -0.24 21.17 -5.25
N THR A 110 0.14 22.25 -4.56
CA THR A 110 1.31 22.30 -3.66
C THR A 110 1.06 21.73 -2.25
N LEU A 111 -0.20 21.52 -1.87
CA LEU A 111 -0.61 21.00 -0.56
C LEU A 111 -0.96 19.51 -0.61
N LEU A 112 -1.23 18.96 -1.80
CA LEU A 112 -1.55 17.55 -1.95
C LEU A 112 -0.32 16.71 -1.57
N PRO A 113 -0.49 15.68 -0.73
CA PRO A 113 0.60 14.80 -0.33
C PRO A 113 0.97 13.84 -1.48
N GLN A 114 1.58 14.39 -2.53
CA GLN A 114 2.11 13.61 -3.64
C GLN A 114 3.43 12.96 -3.22
N PRO A 115 3.66 11.69 -3.58
CA PRO A 115 4.98 11.09 -3.45
C PRO A 115 6.02 11.88 -4.25
N GLU A 116 7.16 12.14 -3.63
CA GLU A 116 8.27 12.92 -4.19
C GLU A 116 9.59 12.34 -3.70
N SER A 117 10.70 12.78 -4.30
CA SER A 117 12.02 12.44 -3.80
C SER A 117 12.22 12.99 -2.39
N ARG A 118 12.91 12.21 -1.55
CA ARG A 118 13.15 12.49 -0.14
C ARG A 118 14.62 12.44 0.18
N ASP A 119 15.00 13.24 1.18
CA ASP A 119 16.36 13.27 1.68
C ASP A 119 16.75 11.89 2.23
N THR A 120 17.87 11.37 1.73
CA THR A 120 18.51 10.14 2.20
C THR A 120 19.91 10.43 2.70
N ALA A 121 20.38 9.65 3.68
CA ALA A 121 21.75 9.73 4.17
C ALA A 121 22.20 8.38 4.73
N PHE A 122 23.47 8.02 4.51
CA PHE A 122 24.05 6.76 4.97
C PHE A 122 25.20 7.00 5.96
N TYR A 123 25.10 6.46 7.17
CA TYR A 123 26.19 6.55 8.16
C TYR A 123 27.31 5.54 7.92
N THR A 124 27.12 4.65 6.94
CA THR A 124 28.15 3.71 6.45
C THR A 124 28.86 4.19 5.19
N ALA A 125 28.55 5.40 4.69
CA ALA A 125 29.23 6.01 3.55
C ALA A 125 30.75 6.17 3.77
N GLY A 126 31.50 6.37 2.68
CA GLY A 126 32.95 6.58 2.72
C GLY A 126 33.77 5.32 3.07
N GLY A 127 33.28 4.13 2.71
CA GLY A 127 33.98 2.86 2.90
C GLY A 127 33.75 2.19 4.26
N ASN A 128 32.69 2.56 4.98
CA ASN A 128 32.32 1.96 6.28
C ASN A 128 31.13 0.99 6.16
N SER A 129 30.88 0.45 4.96
CA SER A 129 29.89 -0.59 4.74
C SER A 129 30.18 -1.82 5.59
N LYS A 130 29.13 -2.57 5.93
CA LYS A 130 29.25 -3.84 6.64
C LYS A 130 29.32 -4.99 5.65
N PRO A 131 30.31 -5.90 5.72
CA PRO A 131 30.33 -7.06 4.86
C PRO A 131 29.18 -8.01 5.23
N ALA A 132 28.47 -8.54 4.24
CA ALA A 132 27.33 -9.44 4.44
C ALA A 132 27.70 -10.73 5.20
N THR A 133 28.98 -11.12 5.20
CA THR A 133 29.51 -12.24 5.98
C THR A 133 29.36 -12.04 7.49
N GLU A 134 29.31 -10.80 7.99
CA GLU A 134 28.99 -10.51 9.41
C GLU A 134 27.59 -11.00 9.80
N PHE A 135 26.69 -11.12 8.82
CA PHE A 135 25.31 -11.57 8.99
C PHE A 135 25.07 -12.99 8.47
N GLY A 136 26.15 -13.78 8.34
CA GLY A 136 26.08 -15.19 7.95
C GLY A 136 25.74 -15.44 6.48
N GLN A 137 25.88 -14.42 5.61
CA GLN A 137 25.57 -14.55 4.20
C GLN A 137 26.73 -15.18 3.40
N PRO A 138 26.44 -16.05 2.40
CA PRO A 138 27.46 -16.83 1.70
C PRO A 138 28.24 -16.07 0.63
N ASN A 139 27.62 -15.09 -0.05
CA ASN A 139 28.25 -14.35 -1.15
C ASN A 139 28.86 -13.03 -0.63
N PRO A 140 29.99 -12.54 -1.20
CA PRO A 140 30.50 -11.21 -0.92
C PRO A 140 29.50 -10.13 -1.34
N ALA A 141 29.05 -9.32 -0.39
CA ALA A 141 28.16 -8.19 -0.60
C ALA A 141 28.38 -7.16 0.51
N ASP A 142 28.05 -5.90 0.23
CA ASP A 142 28.22 -4.79 1.16
C ASP A 142 26.84 -4.28 1.61
N ILE A 143 26.69 -4.08 2.91
CA ILE A 143 25.48 -3.57 3.55
C ILE A 143 25.73 -2.13 4.00
N HIS A 144 24.95 -1.23 3.40
CA HIS A 144 24.90 0.18 3.72
C HIS A 144 23.67 0.46 4.57
N LEU A 145 23.84 1.30 5.59
CA LEU A 145 22.81 1.62 6.56
C LEU A 145 22.66 3.12 6.68
N GLY A 146 21.41 3.57 6.72
CA GLY A 146 21.09 4.97 6.64
C GLY A 146 19.67 5.29 7.08
N GLN A 147 19.18 6.42 6.60
CA GLN A 147 17.82 6.88 6.81
C GLN A 147 17.25 7.52 5.54
N ILE A 148 15.92 7.59 5.49
CA ILE A 148 15.13 8.38 4.55
C ILE A 148 14.08 9.18 5.32
N GLU A 149 13.89 10.44 4.94
CA GLU A 149 12.82 11.29 5.48
C GLU A 149 11.48 10.94 4.85
N LEU A 150 10.53 10.42 5.63
CA LEU A 150 9.21 10.06 5.11
C LEU A 150 8.09 10.88 5.75
N PRO A 151 7.07 11.28 4.98
CA PRO A 151 5.84 11.81 5.55
C PRO A 151 5.13 10.70 6.32
N TYR A 152 4.68 11.01 7.53
CA TYR A 152 4.04 10.07 8.44
C TYR A 152 2.74 10.66 8.96
N TYR A 153 1.64 10.01 8.59
CA TYR A 153 0.28 10.47 8.90
C TYR A 153 -0.37 9.70 10.06
N LEU A 154 0.26 8.61 10.49
CA LEU A 154 -0.01 8.01 11.80
C LEU A 154 0.60 8.89 12.90
N GLN A 155 0.12 8.73 14.13
CA GLN A 155 0.63 9.53 15.25
C GLN A 155 1.98 9.01 15.75
N VAL A 156 2.90 9.92 16.03
CA VAL A 156 4.20 9.62 16.66
C VAL A 156 4.07 9.77 18.18
N PRO A 157 4.42 8.74 18.98
CA PRO A 157 4.43 8.86 20.43
C PRO A 157 5.38 9.96 20.93
N SER A 158 4.87 10.86 21.77
CA SER A 158 5.66 11.94 22.39
C SER A 158 6.17 11.61 23.80
N SER A 159 5.59 10.59 24.45
CA SER A 159 5.95 10.13 25.79
C SER A 159 5.30 8.78 26.09
N ASP A 160 5.74 8.10 27.16
CA ASP A 160 5.13 6.85 27.63
C ASP A 160 3.64 7.00 27.94
N ALA A 161 3.23 8.15 28.48
CA ALA A 161 1.84 8.43 28.80
C ALA A 161 0.98 8.63 27.52
N ASN A 162 1.57 9.14 26.44
CA ASN A 162 0.90 9.40 25.18
C ASN A 162 0.91 8.18 24.23
N ALA A 163 1.90 7.29 24.33
CA ALA A 163 2.10 6.16 23.43
C ALA A 163 0.85 5.28 23.24
N PRO A 164 0.08 4.92 24.29
CA PRO A 164 -1.16 4.15 24.12
C PRO A 164 -2.18 4.84 23.21
N SER A 165 -2.32 6.16 23.30
CA SER A 165 -3.24 6.93 22.46
C SER A 165 -2.72 7.14 21.03
N ALA A 166 -1.42 7.44 20.89
CA ALA A 166 -0.81 7.68 19.59
C ALA A 166 -0.85 6.42 18.70
N LEU A 167 -0.41 5.28 19.24
CA LEU A 167 -0.36 4.01 18.49
C LEU A 167 -1.73 3.33 18.33
N THR A 168 -2.81 3.94 18.81
CA THR A 168 -4.19 3.44 18.61
C THR A 168 -5.08 4.46 17.91
N THR A 169 -4.51 5.55 17.39
CA THR A 169 -5.23 6.57 16.63
C THR A 169 -5.05 6.33 15.14
N ALA A 170 -6.16 6.07 14.46
CA ALA A 170 -6.23 5.99 13.00
C ALA A 170 -5.93 7.36 12.35
N TRP A 171 -5.73 7.40 11.03
CA TRP A 171 -5.51 8.65 10.32
C TRP A 171 -6.62 9.66 10.59
N GLN A 172 -6.20 10.91 10.78
CA GLN A 172 -7.10 12.05 10.94
C GLN A 172 -7.10 12.90 9.68
N ALA A 173 -8.26 13.44 9.33
CA ALA A 173 -8.42 14.30 8.17
C ALA A 173 -7.51 15.54 8.29
N ASN A 174 -6.83 15.87 7.19
CA ASN A 174 -5.89 16.98 7.10
C ASN A 174 -6.63 18.33 7.20
N GLU A 175 -6.43 19.08 8.28
CA GLU A 175 -7.10 20.38 8.48
C GLU A 175 -6.41 21.52 7.71
N ILE A 176 -5.14 21.37 7.31
CA ILE A 176 -4.42 22.37 6.51
C ILE A 176 -5.02 22.44 5.10
N ILE A 177 -5.19 21.28 4.46
CA ILE A 177 -5.89 21.17 3.17
C ILE A 177 -7.34 21.66 3.31
N GLY A 178 -7.98 21.41 4.46
CA GLY A 178 -9.35 21.82 4.71
C GLY A 178 -9.49 23.34 4.77
N GLY A 179 -8.56 24.00 5.47
CA GLY A 179 -8.48 25.46 5.49
C GLY A 179 -8.20 26.08 4.12
N ALA A 180 -7.39 25.43 3.28
CA ALA A 180 -7.17 25.86 1.91
C ALA A 180 -8.44 25.75 1.06
N ILE A 181 -9.18 24.64 1.18
CA ILE A 181 -10.48 24.46 0.51
C ILE A 181 -11.50 25.49 0.98
N ASP A 182 -11.58 25.76 2.28
CA ASP A 182 -12.48 26.78 2.82
C ASP A 182 -12.13 28.16 2.27
N GLY A 183 -10.83 28.49 2.21
CA GLY A 183 -10.34 29.73 1.61
C GLY A 183 -10.68 29.86 0.12
N GLY A 184 -10.40 28.82 -0.67
CA GLY A 184 -10.62 28.81 -2.12
C GLY A 184 -12.11 28.80 -2.51
N GLN A 185 -12.98 28.23 -1.68
CA GLN A 185 -14.43 28.21 -1.92
C GLN A 185 -15.20 29.33 -1.18
N GLY A 186 -14.52 30.12 -0.34
CA GLY A 186 -15.15 31.16 0.47
C GLY A 186 -16.07 30.61 1.58
N ASN A 187 -15.82 29.39 2.04
CA ASN A 187 -16.53 28.82 3.18
C ASN A 187 -16.05 29.45 4.50
N ASP A 188 -16.85 29.33 5.55
CA ASP A 188 -16.40 29.68 6.90
C ASP A 188 -15.22 28.77 7.29
N ALA A 189 -14.17 29.35 7.87
CA ALA A 189 -12.97 28.63 8.26
C ALA A 189 -13.27 27.48 9.26
N GLY A 190 -12.75 26.29 8.95
CA GLY A 190 -12.91 25.10 9.78
C GLY A 190 -14.20 24.31 9.50
N THR A 191 -14.89 24.63 8.41
CA THR A 191 -16.02 23.81 7.92
C THR A 191 -15.52 22.61 7.11
N THR A 192 -14.32 22.70 6.55
CA THR A 192 -13.60 21.58 5.92
C THR A 192 -12.35 21.21 6.73
N PRO A 193 -12.12 19.91 7.02
CA PRO A 193 -13.00 18.78 6.74
C PRO A 193 -14.21 18.76 7.69
N PRO A 194 -15.38 18.24 7.25
CA PRO A 194 -16.61 18.22 8.06
C PRO A 194 -16.53 17.27 9.27
N THR A 195 -15.53 16.37 9.29
CA THR A 195 -15.23 15.48 10.42
C THR A 195 -13.73 15.26 10.49
N ASN A 196 -13.23 14.80 11.64
CA ASN A 196 -11.83 14.40 11.79
C ASN A 196 -11.46 13.05 11.12
N LYS A 197 -12.37 12.44 10.34
CA LYS A 197 -12.16 11.12 9.72
C LYS A 197 -11.76 11.27 8.26
N VAL A 198 -10.77 10.48 7.85
CA VAL A 198 -10.44 10.30 6.43
C VAL A 198 -11.53 9.45 5.77
N THR A 199 -12.11 9.94 4.68
CA THR A 199 -13.19 9.28 3.94
C THR A 199 -12.94 9.35 2.44
N TYR A 200 -13.71 8.62 1.63
CA TYR A 200 -13.62 8.77 0.17
C TYR A 200 -13.96 10.20 -0.33
N ARG A 201 -14.70 10.99 0.46
CA ARG A 201 -15.04 12.39 0.13
C ARG A 201 -13.95 13.37 0.54
N TYR A 202 -13.14 13.00 1.52
CA TYR A 202 -12.01 13.77 2.01
C TYR A 202 -10.85 12.81 2.30
N PRO A 203 -10.13 12.39 1.24
CA PRO A 203 -9.15 11.31 1.33
C PRO A 203 -7.76 11.78 1.79
N PHE A 204 -7.66 12.95 2.41
CA PHE A 204 -6.40 13.56 2.79
C PHE A 204 -6.08 13.31 4.28
N PRO A 205 -5.11 12.43 4.59
CA PRO A 205 -4.65 12.26 5.96
C PRO A 205 -3.67 13.37 6.35
N GLY A 206 -3.57 13.69 7.63
CA GLY A 206 -2.61 14.67 8.14
C GLY A 206 -2.98 15.37 9.45
N GLY A 207 -4.23 15.23 9.90
CA GLY A 207 -4.70 15.89 11.12
C GLY A 207 -4.46 17.41 11.08
N THR A 208 -4.21 18.00 12.25
CA THR A 208 -3.98 19.44 12.41
C THR A 208 -2.64 19.93 11.86
N THR A 209 -1.68 19.03 11.61
CA THR A 209 -0.30 19.37 11.21
C THR A 209 0.01 19.08 9.75
N GLY A 210 -0.91 18.49 8.99
CA GLY A 210 -0.67 18.03 7.63
C GLY A 210 0.17 16.76 7.51
N GLY A 211 0.41 16.07 8.63
CA GLY A 211 1.39 14.99 8.76
C GLY A 211 2.60 15.41 9.60
N THR A 212 3.54 14.49 9.77
CA THR A 212 4.84 14.72 10.43
C THR A 212 5.93 14.08 9.60
N THR A 213 7.15 14.62 9.63
CA THR A 213 8.30 13.96 9.00
C THR A 213 8.97 13.03 10.01
N VAL A 214 9.28 11.80 9.60
CA VAL A 214 10.02 10.83 10.42
C VAL A 214 11.25 10.32 9.70
N GLN A 215 12.34 10.16 10.43
CA GLN A 215 13.55 9.50 9.94
C GLN A 215 13.35 7.99 9.97
N THR A 216 13.26 7.37 8.80
CA THR A 216 13.01 5.93 8.66
C THR A 216 14.31 5.20 8.36
N PRO A 217 14.67 4.14 9.12
CA PRO A 217 15.85 3.34 8.83
C PRO A 217 15.81 2.71 7.43
N VAL A 218 16.94 2.80 6.73
CA VAL A 218 17.16 2.19 5.42
C VAL A 218 18.27 1.16 5.53
N LEU A 219 18.04 -0.02 4.94
CA LEU A 219 19.06 -1.01 4.66
C LEU A 219 19.21 -1.13 3.15
N LEU A 220 20.44 -0.98 2.66
CA LEU A 220 20.79 -1.15 1.26
C LEU A 220 21.88 -2.20 1.14
N GLN A 221 21.64 -3.29 0.41
CA GLN A 221 22.63 -4.32 0.15
C GLN A 221 23.05 -4.30 -1.32
N THR A 222 24.37 -4.29 -1.56
CA THR A 222 24.96 -4.11 -2.89
C THR A 222 26.02 -5.19 -3.17
N PRO A 223 26.43 -5.39 -4.44
CA PRO A 223 27.62 -6.18 -4.74
C PRO A 223 28.84 -5.61 -4.01
N SER A 224 29.74 -6.49 -3.57
CA SER A 224 30.92 -6.04 -2.83
C SER A 224 31.78 -5.08 -3.66
N GLY A 225 32.13 -3.93 -3.07
CA GLY A 225 32.93 -2.89 -3.71
C GLY A 225 32.17 -1.93 -4.63
N ALA A 226 30.84 -2.09 -4.79
CA ALA A 226 30.01 -1.14 -5.52
C ALA A 226 29.92 0.21 -4.77
N GLY A 227 29.89 1.32 -5.51
CA GLY A 227 29.91 2.67 -4.91
C GLY A 227 31.13 2.86 -4.00
N THR A 228 32.34 2.73 -4.56
CA THR A 228 33.55 3.10 -3.81
C THR A 228 34.34 4.12 -4.62
N LEU A 229 34.88 5.14 -3.91
CA LEU A 229 35.82 6.17 -4.41
C LEU A 229 36.98 5.62 -5.29
N ALA A 230 37.25 4.31 -5.24
CA ALA A 230 38.28 3.62 -6.03
C ALA A 230 37.80 3.07 -7.40
N GLY A 231 36.54 3.29 -7.80
CA GLY A 231 36.09 3.13 -9.19
C GLY A 231 35.83 1.69 -9.67
N GLY A 232 35.22 0.85 -8.84
CA GLY A 232 34.96 -0.57 -9.14
C GLY A 232 33.58 -0.95 -9.70
N THR A 233 33.09 -0.32 -10.77
CA THR A 233 31.85 -0.65 -11.57
C THR A 233 30.47 -0.28 -10.95
N PRO A 234 29.48 0.01 -11.82
CA PRO A 234 29.09 1.36 -12.25
C PRO A 234 28.08 2.03 -11.30
N ASN A 235 28.19 3.36 -11.18
CA ASN A 235 27.06 4.24 -10.84
C ASN A 235 25.88 3.83 -11.75
N GLY A 236 24.74 3.48 -11.17
CA GLY A 236 23.56 2.96 -11.88
C GLY A 236 23.27 1.47 -11.65
N LEU A 237 23.27 1.01 -10.39
CA LEU A 237 22.81 -0.34 -10.05
C LEU A 237 21.29 -0.48 -10.24
N PRO A 238 20.80 -1.54 -10.92
CA PRO A 238 19.38 -1.92 -10.88
C PRO A 238 18.92 -2.12 -9.43
N VAL A 239 17.71 -1.69 -9.10
CA VAL A 239 17.20 -1.66 -7.72
C VAL A 239 16.12 -2.70 -7.52
N VAL A 240 16.20 -3.45 -6.44
CA VAL A 240 15.11 -4.27 -5.91
C VAL A 240 14.65 -3.66 -4.59
N ILE A 241 13.45 -3.10 -4.56
CA ILE A 241 12.81 -2.69 -3.31
C ILE A 241 12.27 -3.95 -2.61
N TYR A 242 12.64 -4.19 -1.37
CA TYR A 242 12.18 -5.34 -0.57
C TYR A 242 11.32 -4.89 0.61
N LEU A 243 10.14 -5.49 0.77
CA LEU A 243 9.26 -5.27 1.92
C LEU A 243 8.98 -6.58 2.68
N HIS A 244 9.20 -6.54 4.01
CA HIS A 244 9.08 -7.69 4.90
C HIS A 244 7.63 -7.99 5.33
N GLY A 245 7.42 -9.17 5.92
CA GLY A 245 6.12 -9.60 6.49
C GLY A 245 5.77 -9.00 7.86
N ILE A 246 4.56 -9.26 8.36
CA ILE A 246 3.91 -8.59 9.52
C ILE A 246 4.62 -8.66 10.89
N PHE A 247 5.58 -9.58 11.05
CA PHE A 247 6.35 -9.71 12.29
C PHE A 247 7.85 -9.58 12.03
N GLY A 248 8.20 -9.05 10.87
CA GLY A 248 9.58 -8.95 10.41
C GLY A 248 10.14 -7.56 10.50
N GLU A 249 11.27 -7.39 9.84
CA GLU A 249 12.04 -6.16 9.78
C GLU A 249 12.89 -6.13 8.50
N ARG A 250 13.47 -4.96 8.18
CA ARG A 250 14.25 -4.68 6.96
C ARG A 250 15.38 -5.68 6.71
N GLY A 251 15.97 -6.26 7.77
CA GLY A 251 17.01 -7.28 7.67
C GLY A 251 16.53 -8.63 7.13
N HIS A 252 15.22 -8.85 7.02
CA HIS A 252 14.68 -10.03 6.33
C HIS A 252 15.01 -10.06 4.82
N SER A 253 15.45 -8.93 4.25
CA SER A 253 15.93 -8.85 2.87
C SER A 253 17.29 -9.52 2.64
N LEU A 254 18.10 -9.73 3.69
CA LEU A 254 19.53 -10.04 3.56
C LEU A 254 19.82 -11.30 2.74
N SER A 255 19.07 -12.38 2.95
CA SER A 255 19.32 -13.67 2.29
C SER A 255 19.06 -13.58 0.79
N LEU A 256 17.89 -13.06 0.39
CA LEU A 256 17.57 -12.86 -1.02
C LEU A 256 18.47 -11.78 -1.65
N GLY A 257 18.69 -10.67 -0.95
CA GLY A 257 19.61 -9.60 -1.37
C GLY A 257 21.03 -10.11 -1.62
N ASN A 258 21.48 -11.12 -0.88
CA ASN A 258 22.79 -11.74 -1.09
C ASN A 258 22.87 -12.58 -2.37
N GLN A 259 21.76 -13.16 -2.82
CA GLN A 259 21.68 -13.84 -4.12
C GLN A 259 21.57 -12.83 -5.26
N LEU A 260 20.78 -11.77 -5.07
CA LEU A 260 20.60 -10.67 -6.04
C LEU A 260 21.88 -9.86 -6.26
N ALA A 261 22.71 -9.69 -5.24
CA ALA A 261 24.00 -9.00 -5.35
C ALA A 261 25.08 -9.87 -6.02
N ASN A 262 24.87 -11.19 -6.14
CA ASN A 262 25.90 -12.11 -6.64
C ASN A 262 26.06 -12.01 -8.17
N PRO A 263 27.22 -11.56 -8.68
CA PRO A 263 27.44 -11.40 -10.13
C PRO A 263 27.43 -12.73 -10.91
N THR A 264 27.51 -13.89 -10.25
CA THR A 264 27.43 -15.19 -10.92
C THR A 264 26.01 -15.70 -11.11
N SER A 265 25.02 -15.09 -10.44
CA SER A 265 23.63 -15.56 -10.45
C SER A 265 22.78 -14.90 -11.54
N GLY A 266 23.24 -13.78 -12.12
CA GLY A 266 22.50 -12.97 -13.08
C GLY A 266 22.97 -11.51 -13.06
N PRO A 267 22.14 -10.54 -13.48
CA PRO A 267 22.41 -9.14 -13.22
C PRO A 267 22.58 -8.90 -11.71
N SER A 268 23.53 -8.05 -11.34
CA SER A 268 23.74 -7.65 -9.95
C SER A 268 22.80 -6.51 -9.58
N TYR A 269 22.04 -6.66 -8.49
CA TYR A 269 21.10 -5.66 -8.00
C TYR A 269 21.54 -5.03 -6.68
N ALA A 270 21.11 -3.80 -6.46
CA ALA A 270 21.02 -3.15 -5.18
C ALA A 270 19.67 -3.49 -4.51
N THR A 271 19.68 -4.15 -3.36
CA THR A 271 18.45 -4.47 -2.61
C THR A 271 18.21 -3.42 -1.52
N LEU A 272 17.13 -2.66 -1.64
CA LEU A 272 16.76 -1.55 -0.77
C LEU A 272 15.56 -1.93 0.09
N ALA A 273 15.68 -1.83 1.42
CA ALA A 273 14.65 -2.25 2.36
C ALA A 273 14.41 -1.20 3.46
N ILE A 274 13.14 -0.97 3.77
CA ILE A 274 12.66 -0.19 4.92
C ILE A 274 11.69 -1.04 5.74
N ASP A 275 11.46 -0.65 6.99
CA ASP A 275 10.45 -1.32 7.82
C ASP A 275 9.05 -0.80 7.52
N LEU A 276 8.05 -1.65 7.74
CA LEU A 276 6.65 -1.23 7.80
C LEU A 276 6.42 -0.25 8.98
N PRO A 277 5.36 0.58 8.94
CA PRO A 277 4.96 1.37 10.11
C PRO A 277 4.78 0.48 11.35
N MET A 278 5.21 0.96 12.51
CA MET A 278 5.19 0.21 13.79
C MET A 278 6.07 -1.06 13.84
N HIS A 279 6.98 -1.23 12.88
CA HIS A 279 7.97 -2.31 12.85
C HIS A 279 9.40 -1.77 13.03
N GLY A 280 10.38 -2.66 13.00
CA GLY A 280 11.79 -2.33 13.15
C GLY A 280 12.51 -3.41 13.93
N VAL A 281 13.83 -3.29 14.02
CA VAL A 281 14.67 -4.28 14.71
C VAL A 281 14.40 -4.26 16.21
N ALA A 282 13.58 -5.21 16.65
CA ALA A 282 13.15 -5.38 18.03
C ALA A 282 14.00 -6.43 18.77
N PRO A 283 14.01 -6.46 20.12
CA PRO A 283 14.88 -7.37 20.87
C PRO A 283 14.52 -8.85 20.74
N LEU A 284 13.25 -9.18 20.51
CA LEU A 284 12.75 -10.55 20.43
C LEU A 284 12.03 -10.81 19.11
N LEU A 285 12.07 -12.06 18.64
CA LEU A 285 11.26 -12.53 17.52
C LEU A 285 9.80 -12.72 17.94
N ALA A 286 8.84 -12.28 17.11
CA ALA A 286 7.43 -12.44 17.43
C ALA A 286 6.97 -13.90 17.43
N SER A 287 7.62 -14.75 16.62
CA SER A 287 7.28 -16.15 16.41
C SER A 287 7.42 -17.00 17.67
N ASP A 288 8.49 -16.81 18.42
CA ASP A 288 8.86 -17.68 19.55
C ASP A 288 9.43 -16.94 20.77
N GLN A 289 9.49 -15.61 20.73
CA GLN A 289 10.06 -14.75 21.77
C GLN A 289 11.55 -15.02 22.05
N SER A 290 12.26 -15.68 21.12
CA SER A 290 13.72 -15.84 21.20
C SER A 290 14.43 -14.53 20.85
N ALA A 291 15.71 -14.43 21.20
CA ALA A 291 16.52 -13.25 20.90
C ALA A 291 16.61 -13.03 19.38
N ASN A 292 16.41 -11.79 18.94
CA ASN A 292 16.46 -11.46 17.53
C ASN A 292 17.91 -11.55 17.00
N PRO A 293 18.22 -12.42 16.01
CA PRO A 293 19.57 -12.55 15.47
C PRO A 293 20.02 -11.32 14.67
N LEU A 294 19.09 -10.44 14.28
CA LEU A 294 19.37 -9.22 13.54
C LEU A 294 19.56 -7.99 14.43
N LEU A 295 19.68 -8.16 15.76
CA LEU A 295 19.90 -7.08 16.71
C LEU A 295 21.08 -6.15 16.36
N GLY A 296 22.11 -6.67 15.67
CA GLY A 296 23.24 -5.87 15.18
C GLY A 296 22.87 -4.80 14.15
N LEU A 297 21.66 -4.85 13.58
CA LEU A 297 21.11 -3.85 12.66
C LEU A 297 20.26 -2.78 13.36
N SER A 298 20.02 -2.90 14.67
CA SER A 298 19.16 -1.97 15.40
C SER A 298 19.72 -0.55 15.36
N VAL A 299 18.84 0.43 15.08
CA VAL A 299 19.17 1.85 15.21
C VAL A 299 18.88 2.40 16.60
N ASP A 300 18.27 1.60 17.49
CA ASP A 300 17.96 1.99 18.86
C ASP A 300 18.97 1.44 19.87
N TYR A 301 19.60 0.29 19.58
CA TYR A 301 20.40 -0.48 20.53
C TYR A 301 21.72 -0.99 19.94
N ASN A 302 22.80 -0.88 20.71
CA ASN A 302 24.08 -1.55 20.40
C ASN A 302 24.77 -2.03 21.69
N ALA A 303 24.81 -3.35 21.89
CA ALA A 303 25.38 -3.98 23.09
C ALA A 303 26.89 -3.74 23.28
N ASP A 304 27.61 -3.39 22.21
CA ASP A 304 29.07 -3.20 22.24
C ASP A 304 29.48 -1.79 22.70
N THR A 305 28.50 -0.92 23.00
CA THR A 305 28.72 0.47 23.43
C THR A 305 28.42 0.65 24.91
N ALA A 306 29.14 1.57 25.56
CA ALA A 306 29.04 1.77 27.01
C ALA A 306 27.64 2.24 27.48
N ASP A 307 26.90 2.93 26.63
CA ASP A 307 25.54 3.44 26.90
C ASP A 307 24.44 2.66 26.16
N ASN A 308 24.79 1.53 25.53
CA ASN A 308 23.91 0.69 24.73
C ASN A 308 23.29 1.41 23.50
N LYS A 309 23.93 2.46 22.98
CA LYS A 309 23.43 3.23 21.83
C LYS A 309 24.38 3.12 20.63
N PRO A 310 23.85 3.03 19.40
CA PRO A 310 24.71 3.06 18.22
C PRO A 310 25.55 4.34 18.13
N ALA A 311 26.85 4.18 17.85
CA ALA A 311 27.81 5.29 17.82
C ALA A 311 27.47 6.38 16.78
N PHE A 312 26.80 6.01 15.67
CA PHE A 312 26.37 6.95 14.64
C PHE A 312 25.38 8.01 15.16
N LYS A 313 24.72 7.79 16.31
CA LYS A 313 23.84 8.81 16.92
C LYS A 313 24.60 10.06 17.38
N ALA A 314 25.94 10.03 17.44
CA ALA A 314 26.76 11.22 17.65
C ALA A 314 26.83 12.14 16.41
N ILE A 315 26.48 11.63 15.22
CA ILE A 315 26.42 12.40 13.98
C ILE A 315 25.09 13.17 13.95
N PRO A 316 25.09 14.51 13.76
CA PRO A 316 23.88 15.33 13.85
C PRO A 316 22.72 14.87 12.97
N THR A 317 23.01 14.38 11.76
CA THR A 317 22.02 13.88 10.79
C THR A 317 21.23 12.67 11.32
N PHE A 318 21.86 11.80 12.12
CA PHE A 318 21.30 10.53 12.57
C PHE A 318 20.93 10.51 14.06
N LYS A 319 21.08 11.64 14.77
CA LYS A 319 20.86 11.73 16.22
C LYS A 319 19.43 11.31 16.63
N ASP A 320 18.46 11.59 15.76
CA ASP A 320 17.02 11.37 15.98
C ASP A 320 16.49 10.13 15.25
N LEU A 321 17.34 9.38 14.53
CA LEU A 321 16.96 8.14 13.86
C LEU A 321 16.51 7.10 14.90
N LYS A 322 15.34 6.47 14.67
CA LYS A 322 14.76 5.46 15.56
C LYS A 322 14.09 4.36 14.75
N GLU A 323 13.92 3.20 15.38
CA GLU A 323 13.09 2.15 14.80
C GLU A 323 11.63 2.61 14.69
N ARG A 324 10.89 2.13 13.68
CA ARG A 324 9.51 2.60 13.39
C ARG A 324 8.48 2.10 14.40
N HIS A 325 8.85 1.21 15.32
CA HIS A 325 8.06 0.86 16.50
C HIS A 325 8.16 1.91 17.62
N PHE A 326 8.98 2.96 17.44
CA PHE A 326 9.14 4.11 18.34
C PHE A 326 9.49 3.75 19.79
N GLY A 327 10.15 2.61 20.01
CA GLY A 327 10.45 2.07 21.33
C GLY A 327 9.26 1.49 22.12
N TYR A 328 8.14 1.16 21.48
CA TYR A 328 6.96 0.59 22.15
C TYR A 328 6.48 -0.71 21.51
N ALA A 329 5.97 -1.63 22.35
CA ALA A 329 5.34 -2.87 21.91
C ALA A 329 4.14 -3.22 22.81
N THR A 330 3.17 -3.92 22.23
CA THR A 330 2.03 -4.45 22.97
C THR A 330 2.44 -5.71 23.72
N ASN A 331 2.18 -5.75 25.03
CA ASN A 331 2.49 -6.88 25.89
C ASN A 331 1.40 -7.98 25.82
N ALA A 332 1.61 -9.11 26.50
CA ALA A 332 0.67 -10.24 26.53
C ALA A 332 -0.74 -9.92 27.10
N LYS A 333 -0.92 -8.78 27.77
CA LYS A 333 -2.21 -8.30 28.27
C LYS A 333 -2.93 -7.36 27.28
N GLY A 334 -2.28 -7.00 26.17
CA GLY A 334 -2.80 -6.04 25.21
C GLY A 334 -2.50 -4.58 25.58
N GLU A 335 -1.54 -4.33 26.46
CA GLU A 335 -1.14 -2.97 26.87
C GLU A 335 0.11 -2.54 26.10
N ILE A 336 0.11 -1.31 25.60
CA ILE A 336 1.29 -0.70 24.97
C ILE A 336 2.29 -0.32 26.07
N THR A 337 3.51 -0.85 25.96
CA THR A 337 4.58 -0.68 26.95
C THR A 337 5.92 -0.39 26.27
N PRO A 338 6.88 0.27 26.97
CA PRO A 338 8.22 0.45 26.44
C PRO A 338 8.93 -0.87 26.15
N ILE A 339 9.67 -0.89 25.05
CA ILE A 339 10.62 -1.94 24.67
C ILE A 339 11.88 -1.79 25.50
N ASN A 340 12.37 -2.91 26.03
CA ASN A 340 13.62 -3.02 26.75
C ASN A 340 14.52 -4.00 26.00
N TYR A 341 15.81 -3.66 25.91
CA TYR A 341 16.84 -4.50 25.33
C TYR A 341 17.71 -5.16 26.43
N GLY A 342 18.54 -6.12 26.05
CA GLY A 342 19.48 -6.78 26.97
C GLY A 342 18.83 -7.85 27.85
N ALA A 343 19.29 -8.00 29.09
CA ALA A 343 18.95 -9.14 29.95
C ALA A 343 17.45 -9.29 30.30
N ASN A 344 16.69 -8.19 30.28
CA ASN A 344 15.24 -8.18 30.52
C ASN A 344 14.48 -7.80 29.24
N ALA A 345 14.94 -8.32 28.10
CA ALA A 345 14.37 -8.00 26.80
C ALA A 345 12.85 -8.21 26.75
N ASN A 346 12.13 -7.25 26.19
CA ASN A 346 10.71 -7.38 25.87
C ASN A 346 10.36 -6.60 24.61
N GLY A 347 9.34 -7.06 23.90
CA GLY A 347 8.85 -6.43 22.68
C GLY A 347 9.37 -7.09 21.41
N THR A 348 8.53 -7.03 20.39
CA THR A 348 8.73 -7.71 19.09
C THR A 348 8.33 -6.75 17.98
N SER A 349 8.88 -6.94 16.79
CA SER A 349 8.53 -6.11 15.63
C SER A 349 7.06 -6.28 15.25
N GLY A 350 6.39 -5.19 14.85
CA GLY A 350 5.00 -5.23 14.42
C GLY A 350 3.97 -5.46 15.54
N ALA A 351 4.38 -5.50 16.81
CA ALA A 351 3.51 -5.82 17.94
C ALA A 351 2.28 -4.90 18.09
N ASN A 352 2.35 -3.67 17.57
CA ASN A 352 1.25 -2.70 17.60
C ASN A 352 0.46 -2.62 16.28
N TYR A 353 0.88 -3.35 15.24
CA TYR A 353 0.32 -3.23 13.89
C TYR A 353 -1.12 -3.80 13.82
N LEU A 354 -1.31 -5.03 14.30
CA LEU A 354 -2.64 -5.65 14.36
C LEU A 354 -3.41 -5.12 15.58
N ASN A 355 -4.30 -4.16 15.34
CA ASN A 355 -5.18 -3.62 16.37
C ASN A 355 -6.64 -4.04 16.15
N LEU A 356 -7.04 -5.11 16.85
CA LEU A 356 -8.39 -5.68 16.76
C LEU A 356 -9.47 -4.77 17.38
N GLY A 357 -9.09 -3.79 18.21
CA GLY A 357 -9.99 -2.81 18.79
C GLY A 357 -10.20 -1.57 17.92
N VAL A 358 -9.24 -1.28 17.02
CA VAL A 358 -9.26 -0.10 16.13
C VAL A 358 -8.96 -0.57 14.71
N LEU A 359 -9.97 -1.15 14.06
CA LEU A 359 -9.87 -1.71 12.72
C LEU A 359 -9.32 -0.76 11.63
N PRO A 360 -9.56 0.56 11.68
CA PRO A 360 -8.96 1.47 10.70
C PRO A 360 -7.43 1.60 10.82
N LEU A 361 -6.84 1.27 11.97
CA LEU A 361 -5.40 1.41 12.19
C LEU A 361 -4.57 0.50 11.25
N PRO A 362 -4.78 -0.82 11.18
CA PRO A 362 -4.03 -1.67 10.25
C PRO A 362 -4.25 -1.28 8.77
N ARG A 363 -5.43 -0.78 8.41
CA ARG A 363 -5.70 -0.21 7.07
C ARG A 363 -4.81 1.01 6.80
N ASP A 364 -4.79 1.94 7.73
CA ASP A 364 -4.03 3.19 7.60
C ASP A 364 -2.52 2.94 7.68
N ALA A 365 -2.07 1.94 8.44
CA ALA A 365 -0.68 1.49 8.45
C ALA A 365 -0.26 0.83 7.12
N ALA A 366 -1.13 0.01 6.51
CA ALA A 366 -0.88 -0.54 5.18
C ALA A 366 -0.81 0.57 4.10
N ARG A 367 -1.71 1.56 4.16
CA ARG A 367 -1.69 2.71 3.26
C ARG A 367 -0.47 3.61 3.48
N GLN A 368 -0.08 3.82 4.73
CA GLN A 368 1.16 4.51 5.07
C GLN A 368 2.36 3.80 4.44
N ALA A 369 2.43 2.47 4.53
CA ALA A 369 3.49 1.69 3.89
C ALA A 369 3.49 1.85 2.36
N VAL A 370 2.33 1.90 1.70
CA VAL A 370 2.26 2.20 0.25
C VAL A 370 2.84 3.58 -0.05
N VAL A 371 2.46 4.61 0.72
CA VAL A 371 3.00 5.97 0.54
C VAL A 371 4.50 6.03 0.80
N ASP A 372 4.98 5.33 1.83
CA ASP A 372 6.41 5.21 2.15
C ASP A 372 7.19 4.61 0.98
N LEU A 373 6.68 3.52 0.39
CA LEU A 373 7.30 2.86 -0.77
C LEU A 373 7.29 3.75 -2.01
N MET A 374 6.23 4.54 -2.24
CA MET A 374 6.19 5.48 -3.36
C MET A 374 7.20 6.63 -3.20
N ASN A 375 7.38 7.15 -1.99
CA ASN A 375 8.42 8.15 -1.71
C ASN A 375 9.83 7.53 -1.81
N LEU A 376 10.02 6.31 -1.31
CA LEU A 376 11.28 5.57 -1.49
C LEU A 376 11.60 5.38 -2.97
N ASN A 377 10.61 4.96 -3.76
CA ASN A 377 10.76 4.79 -5.20
C ASN A 377 11.14 6.09 -5.90
N ALA A 378 10.46 7.20 -5.57
CA ALA A 378 10.78 8.52 -6.11
C ALA A 378 12.19 9.01 -5.74
N SER A 379 12.74 8.54 -4.62
CA SER A 379 14.05 8.95 -4.12
C SER A 379 15.22 8.21 -4.77
N ILE A 380 14.97 7.13 -5.53
CA ILE A 380 16.03 6.26 -6.06
C ILE A 380 17.07 7.03 -6.89
N ALA A 381 16.63 8.01 -7.67
CA ALA A 381 17.50 8.80 -8.54
C ALA A 381 18.50 9.68 -7.78
N ASP A 382 18.26 9.93 -6.49
CA ASP A 382 19.06 10.83 -5.64
C ASP A 382 19.87 10.07 -4.57
N ILE A 383 19.76 8.73 -4.51
CA ILE A 383 20.50 7.94 -3.52
C ILE A 383 21.99 7.90 -3.89
N ASP A 384 22.78 8.54 -3.02
CA ASP A 384 24.25 8.50 -2.95
C ASP A 384 24.63 7.80 -1.64
N PHE A 385 24.96 6.51 -1.71
CA PHE A 385 25.25 5.71 -0.52
C PHE A 385 26.74 5.69 -0.16
N ASP A 386 27.61 6.10 -1.07
CA ASP A 386 29.06 6.16 -0.84
C ASP A 386 29.57 7.54 -0.41
N GLY A 387 28.77 8.58 -0.62
CA GLY A 387 29.00 9.95 -0.22
C GLY A 387 29.93 10.74 -1.14
N ASP A 388 30.09 10.32 -2.41
CA ASP A 388 30.94 11.01 -3.38
C ASP A 388 30.26 12.20 -4.09
N GLY A 389 28.96 12.40 -3.87
CA GLY A 389 28.14 13.45 -4.47
C GLY A 389 27.47 13.04 -5.79
N THR A 390 27.58 11.79 -6.21
CA THR A 390 26.97 11.23 -7.43
C THR A 390 25.98 10.13 -7.06
N PRO A 391 24.73 10.15 -7.56
CA PRO A 391 23.80 9.06 -7.32
C PRO A 391 24.28 7.71 -7.89
N ASP A 392 24.02 6.64 -7.13
CA ASP A 392 24.59 5.30 -7.37
C ASP A 392 23.60 4.31 -8.01
N LEU A 393 22.30 4.62 -8.01
CA LEU A 393 21.23 3.70 -8.41
C LEU A 393 20.64 4.05 -9.78
N ASP A 394 20.11 3.05 -10.48
CA ASP A 394 19.45 3.22 -11.78
C ASP A 394 17.91 3.30 -11.62
N PRO A 395 17.31 4.51 -11.67
CA PRO A 395 15.87 4.68 -11.52
C PRO A 395 15.06 4.12 -12.71
N SER A 396 15.69 3.75 -13.82
CA SER A 396 15.00 3.13 -14.97
C SER A 396 14.83 1.61 -14.82
N LYS A 397 15.44 1.01 -13.79
CA LYS A 397 15.45 -0.43 -13.52
C LYS A 397 15.10 -0.71 -12.08
N VAL A 398 13.81 -0.54 -11.75
CA VAL A 398 13.29 -0.74 -10.41
C VAL A 398 12.38 -1.96 -10.38
N TYR A 399 12.63 -2.87 -9.45
CA TYR A 399 11.87 -4.09 -9.24
C TYR A 399 11.39 -4.13 -7.80
N PHE A 400 10.37 -4.94 -7.52
CA PHE A 400 9.81 -5.06 -6.17
C PHE A 400 9.72 -6.52 -5.72
N VAL A 401 10.09 -6.78 -4.48
CA VAL A 401 9.84 -8.06 -3.79
C VAL A 401 9.07 -7.79 -2.51
N GLY A 402 7.90 -8.40 -2.37
CA GLY A 402 7.10 -8.36 -1.16
C GLY A 402 6.91 -9.75 -0.59
N HIS A 403 7.31 -9.96 0.67
CA HIS A 403 7.07 -11.21 1.39
C HIS A 403 5.86 -11.08 2.31
N SER A 404 4.92 -12.03 2.28
CA SER A 404 3.80 -12.09 3.24
C SER A 404 2.96 -10.80 3.20
N LEU A 405 2.81 -10.11 4.32
CA LEU A 405 2.21 -8.76 4.39
C LEU A 405 2.89 -7.75 3.46
N GLY A 406 4.20 -7.86 3.25
CA GLY A 406 4.93 -7.07 2.27
C GLY A 406 4.45 -7.31 0.84
N GLY A 407 3.99 -8.52 0.50
CA GLY A 407 3.34 -8.82 -0.77
C GLY A 407 1.88 -8.33 -0.85
N ILE A 408 1.16 -8.34 0.28
CA ILE A 408 -0.21 -7.79 0.37
C ILE A 408 -0.16 -6.29 0.05
N ILE A 409 0.71 -5.57 0.75
CA ILE A 409 0.96 -4.14 0.56
C ILE A 409 1.60 -3.89 -0.81
N GLY A 410 2.53 -4.76 -1.22
CA GLY A 410 3.19 -4.71 -2.51
C GLY A 410 2.26 -4.75 -3.70
N THR A 411 1.18 -5.55 -3.63
CA THR A 411 0.14 -5.59 -4.66
C THR A 411 -0.49 -4.22 -4.85
N ALA A 412 -0.87 -3.55 -3.76
CA ALA A 412 -1.44 -2.21 -3.80
C ALA A 412 -0.42 -1.15 -4.23
N PHE A 413 0.82 -1.25 -3.75
CA PHE A 413 1.92 -0.35 -4.12
C PHE A 413 2.22 -0.39 -5.62
N VAL A 414 2.51 -1.56 -6.18
CA VAL A 414 2.90 -1.69 -7.59
C VAL A 414 1.75 -1.28 -8.51
N ALA A 415 0.52 -1.70 -8.20
CA ALA A 415 -0.67 -1.29 -8.96
C ALA A 415 -0.84 0.24 -8.98
N THR A 416 -0.74 0.88 -7.81
CA THR A 416 -0.95 2.33 -7.69
C THR A 416 0.20 3.11 -8.31
N ASN A 417 1.45 2.71 -8.06
CA ASN A 417 2.64 3.35 -8.61
C ASN A 417 2.64 3.31 -10.13
N ASN A 418 2.51 2.13 -10.73
CA ASN A 418 2.60 2.01 -12.19
C ASN A 418 1.38 2.57 -12.91
N LYS A 419 0.20 2.61 -12.27
CA LYS A 419 -0.94 3.35 -12.79
C LYS A 419 -0.70 4.86 -12.79
N ALA A 420 -0.06 5.40 -11.75
CA ALA A 420 0.31 6.82 -11.71
C ALA A 420 1.36 7.17 -12.77
N VAL A 421 2.38 6.31 -12.95
CA VAL A 421 3.38 6.45 -14.01
C VAL A 421 2.74 6.37 -15.40
N ALA A 422 1.88 5.37 -15.66
CA ALA A 422 1.25 5.18 -16.96
C ALA A 422 0.29 6.32 -17.36
N ASN A 423 -0.28 7.02 -16.38
CA ASN A 423 -1.16 8.16 -16.59
C ASN A 423 -0.42 9.51 -16.59
N ASP A 424 0.92 9.51 -16.49
CA ASP A 424 1.76 10.71 -16.31
C ASP A 424 1.29 11.62 -15.15
N SER A 425 0.67 11.03 -14.12
CA SER A 425 0.07 11.81 -13.02
C SER A 425 1.05 12.17 -11.91
N ASN A 426 2.26 11.60 -11.93
CA ASN A 426 3.36 11.96 -11.03
C ASN A 426 4.71 11.60 -11.69
N THR A 427 5.48 12.62 -12.08
CA THR A 427 6.75 12.46 -12.79
C THR A 427 7.93 12.09 -11.90
N ALA A 428 7.77 12.12 -10.57
CA ALA A 428 8.82 11.72 -9.63
C ALA A 428 8.88 10.18 -9.47
N LEU A 429 7.81 9.47 -9.79
CA LEU A 429 7.74 8.02 -9.63
C LEU A 429 8.46 7.29 -10.77
N ASN A 430 9.22 6.26 -10.40
CA ASN A 430 9.84 5.35 -11.36
C ASN A 430 8.90 4.16 -11.64
N ALA A 431 8.91 3.66 -12.87
CA ALA A 431 8.16 2.45 -13.21
C ALA A 431 8.76 1.22 -12.52
N ILE A 432 7.92 0.39 -11.91
CA ILE A 432 8.32 -0.93 -11.43
C ILE A 432 8.32 -1.89 -12.63
N ASN A 433 9.49 -2.37 -13.05
CA ASN A 433 9.66 -3.19 -14.25
C ASN A 433 9.10 -4.61 -14.11
N ALA A 434 9.23 -5.22 -12.93
CA ALA A 434 8.58 -6.47 -12.58
C ALA A 434 8.48 -6.61 -11.05
N THR A 435 7.57 -7.47 -10.58
CA THR A 435 7.33 -7.66 -9.14
C THR A 435 7.29 -9.15 -8.75
N ALA A 436 7.74 -9.45 -7.53
CA ALA A 436 7.73 -10.76 -6.91
C ALA A 436 6.89 -10.73 -5.62
N LEU A 437 5.78 -11.46 -5.59
CA LEU A 437 4.89 -11.60 -4.43
C LEU A 437 5.09 -12.97 -3.79
N VAL A 438 5.89 -13.01 -2.72
CA VAL A 438 6.37 -14.26 -2.11
C VAL A 438 5.49 -14.64 -0.93
N THR A 439 4.87 -15.83 -0.99
CA THR A 439 4.00 -16.38 0.05
C THR A 439 3.00 -15.34 0.57
N SER A 440 2.29 -14.68 -0.35
CA SER A 440 1.34 -13.60 -0.07
C SER A 440 -0.10 -14.06 -0.30
N GLY A 441 -1.08 -13.24 0.06
CA GLY A 441 -2.49 -13.59 -0.11
C GLY A 441 -3.40 -12.37 -0.06
N GLY A 442 -4.70 -12.56 0.06
CA GLY A 442 -5.66 -11.47 0.27
C GLY A 442 -6.83 -11.88 1.15
N GLY A 443 -7.82 -10.99 1.30
CA GLY A 443 -8.98 -11.22 2.17
C GLY A 443 -8.56 -11.31 3.64
N ILE A 444 -7.85 -10.27 4.10
CA ILE A 444 -7.06 -10.25 5.34
C ILE A 444 -7.84 -10.76 6.55
N ALA A 445 -9.11 -10.38 6.72
CA ALA A 445 -9.88 -10.77 7.90
C ALA A 445 -10.07 -12.30 8.02
N ARG A 446 -10.44 -12.95 6.91
CA ARG A 446 -10.63 -14.41 6.84
C ARG A 446 -9.31 -15.15 6.70
N LEU A 447 -8.31 -14.54 6.05
CA LEU A 447 -6.94 -15.03 6.05
C LEU A 447 -6.39 -15.16 7.47
N LEU A 448 -6.54 -14.13 8.32
CA LEU A 448 -6.11 -14.16 9.71
C LEU A 448 -6.88 -15.19 10.54
N GLU A 449 -8.19 -15.34 10.32
CA GLU A 449 -8.99 -16.41 10.95
C GLU A 449 -8.46 -17.80 10.58
N ASN A 450 -8.08 -18.00 9.32
CA ASN A 450 -7.64 -19.28 8.81
C ASN A 450 -6.14 -19.54 9.02
N SER A 451 -5.35 -18.58 9.50
CA SER A 451 -3.92 -18.76 9.73
C SER A 451 -3.65 -19.64 10.96
N PRO A 452 -2.98 -20.81 10.85
CA PRO A 452 -2.53 -21.58 12.02
C PRO A 452 -1.64 -20.80 12.99
N ASN A 453 -0.72 -19.98 12.47
CA ASN A 453 0.25 -19.27 13.28
C ASN A 453 -0.33 -18.00 13.92
N ILE A 454 -1.30 -17.33 13.27
CA ILE A 454 -1.83 -16.04 13.74
C ILE A 454 -3.24 -16.19 14.36
N GLY A 455 -4.07 -17.05 13.78
CA GLY A 455 -5.46 -17.28 14.15
C GLY A 455 -5.66 -17.53 15.66
N PRO A 456 -4.89 -18.40 16.34
CA PRO A 456 -5.06 -18.64 17.77
C PRO A 456 -4.99 -17.37 18.62
N THR A 457 -4.10 -16.43 18.28
CA THR A 457 -3.97 -15.14 18.99
C THR A 457 -5.16 -14.23 18.70
N VAL A 458 -5.58 -14.12 17.44
CA VAL A 458 -6.73 -13.29 17.02
C VAL A 458 -8.03 -13.82 17.62
N LEU A 459 -8.32 -15.11 17.41
CA LEU A 459 -9.51 -15.78 17.92
C LEU A 459 -9.56 -15.76 19.45
N GLY A 460 -8.43 -16.04 20.11
CA GLY A 460 -8.34 -15.96 21.57
C GLY A 460 -8.55 -14.55 22.11
N GLY A 461 -8.01 -13.54 21.44
CA GLY A 461 -8.21 -12.12 21.78
C GLY A 461 -9.67 -11.68 21.67
N LEU A 462 -10.33 -12.04 20.58
CA LEU A 462 -11.75 -11.74 20.34
C LEU A 462 -12.67 -12.52 21.28
N ALA A 463 -12.38 -13.79 21.56
CA ALA A 463 -13.17 -14.62 22.47
C ALA A 463 -13.19 -14.04 23.90
N LYS A 464 -12.07 -13.48 24.38
CA LYS A 464 -12.01 -12.75 25.67
C LYS A 464 -12.95 -11.53 25.74
N LYS A 465 -13.42 -11.04 24.59
CA LYS A 465 -14.39 -9.94 24.47
C LYS A 465 -15.80 -10.42 24.11
N GLY A 466 -16.07 -11.73 24.15
CA GLY A 466 -17.37 -12.31 23.80
C GLY A 466 -17.62 -12.47 22.30
N VAL A 467 -16.57 -12.34 21.48
CA VAL A 467 -16.61 -12.46 20.02
C VAL A 467 -15.88 -13.75 19.63
N ALA A 468 -16.54 -14.90 19.80
CA ALA A 468 -15.94 -16.21 19.58
C ALA A 468 -16.26 -16.76 18.17
N GLN A 469 -15.33 -17.51 17.57
CA GLN A 469 -15.53 -18.15 16.26
C GLN A 469 -16.83 -18.97 16.23
N GLY A 470 -17.56 -18.92 15.11
CA GLY A 470 -18.84 -19.61 14.94
C GLY A 470 -20.07 -18.88 15.52
N THR A 471 -19.89 -17.72 16.16
CA THR A 471 -21.00 -16.88 16.66
C THR A 471 -21.40 -15.81 15.64
N SER A 472 -22.64 -15.31 15.71
CA SER A 472 -23.09 -14.20 14.84
C SER A 472 -22.33 -12.89 15.10
N SER A 473 -21.92 -12.62 16.34
CA SER A 473 -21.11 -11.44 16.68
C SER A 473 -19.73 -11.49 16.04
N PHE A 474 -19.11 -12.67 15.98
CA PHE A 474 -17.84 -12.87 15.28
C PHE A 474 -17.96 -12.66 13.77
N GLU A 475 -19.05 -13.14 13.17
CA GLU A 475 -19.31 -12.95 11.75
C GLU A 475 -19.57 -11.48 11.38
N ILE A 476 -20.29 -10.75 12.24
CA ILE A 476 -20.43 -9.29 12.10
C ILE A 476 -19.06 -8.60 12.24
N TYR A 477 -18.26 -9.00 13.22
CA TYR A 477 -16.94 -8.43 13.43
C TYR A 477 -16.04 -8.62 12.20
N LEU A 478 -15.95 -9.82 11.64
CA LEU A 478 -15.13 -10.07 10.45
C LEU A 478 -15.62 -9.32 9.23
N ASN A 479 -16.93 -9.20 9.03
CA ASN A 479 -17.48 -8.39 7.94
C ASN A 479 -17.09 -6.91 8.06
N VAL A 480 -17.16 -6.34 9.27
CA VAL A 480 -16.73 -4.94 9.51
C VAL A 480 -15.20 -4.80 9.38
N ALA A 481 -14.44 -5.78 9.87
CA ALA A 481 -12.98 -5.80 9.75
C ALA A 481 -12.55 -5.82 8.30
N GLN A 482 -13.11 -6.72 7.48
CA GLN A 482 -12.80 -6.80 6.06
C GLN A 482 -13.22 -5.51 5.34
N ALA A 483 -14.46 -5.03 5.52
CA ALA A 483 -14.93 -3.78 4.92
C ALA A 483 -14.05 -2.57 5.29
N THR A 484 -13.46 -2.57 6.48
CA THR A 484 -12.52 -1.53 6.89
C THR A 484 -11.19 -1.69 6.15
N LEU A 485 -10.65 -2.90 6.05
CA LEU A 485 -9.35 -3.20 5.44
C LEU A 485 -9.37 -3.17 3.91
N ASP A 486 -10.52 -3.36 3.25
CA ASP A 486 -10.66 -3.56 1.80
C ASP A 486 -9.82 -2.59 0.97
N SER A 487 -9.85 -1.32 1.33
CA SER A 487 -9.11 -0.26 0.64
C SER A 487 -7.58 -0.28 0.81
N SER A 488 -7.04 -1.35 1.39
CA SER A 488 -5.63 -1.68 1.54
C SER A 488 -5.35 -3.19 1.36
N ASP A 489 -6.38 -3.98 1.04
CA ASP A 489 -6.28 -5.41 0.83
C ASP A 489 -5.88 -5.69 -0.62
N SER A 490 -4.92 -6.58 -0.83
CA SER A 490 -4.39 -6.95 -2.15
C SER A 490 -5.49 -7.41 -3.12
N ILE A 491 -6.56 -8.04 -2.61
CA ILE A 491 -7.68 -8.54 -3.42
C ILE A 491 -8.34 -7.43 -4.26
N ASN A 492 -8.34 -6.18 -3.75
CA ASN A 492 -8.94 -5.03 -4.43
C ASN A 492 -7.99 -4.33 -5.43
N PHE A 493 -6.72 -4.73 -5.46
CA PHE A 493 -5.70 -4.18 -6.37
C PHE A 493 -5.19 -5.21 -7.38
N ALA A 494 -5.37 -6.51 -7.10
CA ALA A 494 -4.85 -7.61 -7.91
C ALA A 494 -5.28 -7.54 -9.38
N GLN A 495 -6.58 -7.37 -9.65
CA GLN A 495 -7.07 -7.26 -11.03
C GLN A 495 -6.50 -6.02 -11.74
N GLY A 496 -6.44 -4.88 -11.03
CA GLY A 496 -5.84 -3.67 -11.57
C GLY A 496 -4.35 -3.82 -11.88
N LEU A 497 -3.61 -4.59 -11.06
CA LEU A 497 -2.22 -4.95 -11.35
C LEU A 497 -2.12 -5.89 -12.56
N ALA A 498 -3.03 -6.87 -12.67
CA ALA A 498 -3.04 -7.83 -13.76
C ALA A 498 -3.29 -7.20 -15.14
N GLU A 499 -4.00 -6.08 -15.18
CA GLU A 499 -4.29 -5.31 -16.40
C GLU A 499 -3.12 -4.40 -16.84
N LEU A 500 -2.13 -4.15 -15.96
CA LEU A 500 -0.96 -3.35 -16.28
C LEU A 500 0.08 -4.19 -17.05
N PRO A 501 0.94 -3.56 -17.88
CA PRO A 501 2.06 -4.23 -18.55
C PRO A 501 3.22 -4.54 -17.59
N THR A 502 2.94 -4.78 -16.31
CA THR A 502 3.93 -5.04 -15.25
C THR A 502 3.92 -6.54 -14.93
N PRO A 503 4.94 -7.31 -15.35
CA PRO A 503 4.98 -8.74 -15.08
C PRO A 503 5.02 -9.04 -13.58
N VAL A 504 4.17 -9.97 -13.16
CA VAL A 504 4.09 -10.44 -11.77
C VAL A 504 4.58 -11.89 -11.69
N TYR A 505 5.57 -12.14 -10.84
CA TYR A 505 5.87 -13.47 -10.32
C TYR A 505 5.24 -13.57 -8.93
N ALA A 506 4.45 -14.61 -8.69
CA ALA A 506 3.94 -14.92 -7.37
C ALA A 506 4.31 -16.36 -6.99
N ASN A 507 4.45 -16.63 -5.70
CA ASN A 507 4.64 -17.99 -5.24
C ASN A 507 3.92 -18.29 -3.94
N GLU A 508 3.84 -19.58 -3.64
CA GLU A 508 3.32 -20.07 -2.38
C GLU A 508 4.04 -21.33 -1.92
N ILE A 509 3.95 -21.62 -0.63
CA ILE A 509 4.20 -22.96 -0.10
C ILE A 509 2.88 -23.71 -0.15
N PHE A 510 2.61 -24.34 -1.28
CA PHE A 510 1.40 -25.15 -1.45
C PHE A 510 1.46 -26.36 -0.54
N GLY A 511 2.62 -27.00 -0.39
CA GLY A 511 2.76 -28.25 0.35
C GLY A 511 2.55 -29.49 -0.53
N ASP A 512 2.60 -30.68 0.05
CA ASP A 512 2.58 -31.93 -0.72
C ASP A 512 1.16 -32.40 -1.13
N GLY A 513 0.13 -31.57 -0.92
CA GLY A 513 -1.26 -31.90 -1.19
C GLY A 513 -1.90 -32.90 -0.21
N SER A 514 -1.15 -33.46 0.76
CA SER A 514 -1.65 -34.54 1.63
C SER A 514 -2.47 -34.02 2.82
N SER A 515 -2.08 -32.88 3.36
CA SER A 515 -2.73 -32.27 4.53
C SER A 515 -2.40 -30.79 4.64
N ARG A 516 -3.33 -30.02 5.19
CA ARG A 516 -3.15 -28.60 5.54
C ARG A 516 -1.89 -28.32 6.37
N ALA A 517 -1.41 -29.29 7.15
CA ALA A 517 -0.18 -29.15 7.94
C ALA A 517 1.10 -29.00 7.09
N THR A 518 1.03 -29.34 5.80
CA THR A 518 2.15 -29.25 4.84
C THR A 518 2.19 -27.92 4.09
N GLN A 519 1.08 -27.18 4.12
CA GLN A 519 0.94 -25.86 3.50
C GLN A 519 1.73 -24.81 4.29
N ASP A 520 1.81 -23.61 3.74
CA ASP A 520 2.10 -22.40 4.52
C ASP A 520 1.17 -22.29 5.76
N GLN A 521 1.78 -22.20 6.94
CA GLN A 521 1.08 -22.12 8.22
C GLN A 521 0.79 -20.68 8.68
N THR A 522 1.17 -19.68 7.90
CA THR A 522 0.95 -18.25 8.17
C THR A 522 -0.07 -17.68 7.20
N ILE A 523 0.17 -17.79 5.90
CA ILE A 523 -0.78 -17.38 4.85
C ILE A 523 -1.38 -18.66 4.27
N PRO A 524 -2.64 -18.99 4.55
CA PRO A 524 -3.25 -20.20 4.01
C PRO A 524 -3.28 -20.17 2.48
N VAL A 525 -3.06 -21.33 1.85
CA VAL A 525 -3.23 -21.54 0.39
C VAL A 525 -4.61 -21.03 -0.04
N ALA A 526 -5.67 -21.48 0.63
CA ALA A 526 -7.01 -20.92 0.53
C ALA A 526 -7.81 -21.19 1.80
N ALA A 527 -8.98 -20.54 1.91
CA ALA A 527 -9.95 -20.70 2.99
C ALA A 527 -11.33 -21.15 2.48
N ASP A 528 -11.35 -21.94 1.41
CA ASP A 528 -12.57 -22.48 0.81
C ASP A 528 -12.29 -23.85 0.16
N GLU A 529 -13.21 -24.81 0.31
CA GLU A 529 -13.12 -26.13 -0.30
C GLU A 529 -13.20 -26.07 -1.84
N LEU A 530 -13.67 -24.95 -2.41
CA LEU A 530 -13.68 -24.70 -3.85
C LEU A 530 -12.31 -24.89 -4.52
N TYR A 531 -11.22 -24.63 -3.79
CA TYR A 531 -9.86 -24.66 -4.34
C TYR A 531 -9.25 -26.06 -4.37
N ALA A 532 -9.38 -26.87 -3.32
CA ALA A 532 -8.79 -28.22 -3.30
C ALA A 532 -9.50 -29.16 -2.31
N GLY A 533 -10.83 -29.02 -2.18
CA GLY A 533 -11.66 -29.84 -1.30
C GLY A 533 -11.22 -29.77 0.17
N ASP A 534 -11.11 -30.93 0.82
CA ASP A 534 -10.69 -31.04 2.23
C ASP A 534 -9.31 -30.41 2.51
N TYR A 535 -8.45 -30.26 1.49
CA TYR A 535 -7.12 -29.67 1.64
C TYR A 535 -7.17 -28.19 1.98
N THR A 536 -8.09 -27.43 1.37
CA THR A 536 -8.25 -25.97 1.56
C THR A 536 -9.47 -25.60 2.38
N ARG A 537 -10.08 -26.59 3.05
CA ARG A 537 -11.25 -26.39 3.92
C ARG A 537 -10.98 -25.31 4.99
N PRO A 538 -11.97 -24.45 5.30
CA PRO A 538 -11.88 -23.49 6.39
C PRO A 538 -11.43 -24.12 7.73
N LEU A 539 -10.63 -23.37 8.49
CA LEU A 539 -10.08 -23.80 9.76
C LEU A 539 -11.10 -23.68 10.90
N GLY A 540 -11.34 -24.79 11.61
CA GLY A 540 -12.21 -24.82 12.79
C GLY A 540 -13.66 -24.57 12.43
N MET A 541 -14.26 -23.52 13.00
CA MET A 541 -15.64 -23.10 12.71
C MET A 541 -15.72 -21.95 11.69
N ALA A 542 -14.63 -21.66 10.98
CA ALA A 542 -14.61 -20.65 9.94
C ALA A 542 -15.62 -20.98 8.84
N LYS A 543 -16.20 -19.94 8.24
CA LYS A 543 -17.05 -20.10 7.06
C LYS A 543 -16.21 -20.09 5.78
N PRO A 544 -16.72 -20.68 4.68
CA PRO A 544 -16.11 -20.56 3.36
C PRO A 544 -15.81 -19.11 3.00
N ALA A 545 -14.59 -18.84 2.55
CA ALA A 545 -14.08 -17.53 2.21
C ALA A 545 -13.31 -17.59 0.88
N PRO A 546 -14.01 -17.51 -0.26
CA PRO A 546 -13.41 -17.77 -1.58
C PRO A 546 -12.44 -16.69 -2.04
N LEU A 547 -12.34 -15.56 -1.33
CA LEU A 547 -11.42 -14.46 -1.65
C LEU A 547 -10.22 -14.41 -0.70
N SER A 548 -9.98 -15.46 0.08
CA SER A 548 -8.99 -15.43 1.18
C SER A 548 -7.94 -16.52 1.08
N GLY A 549 -6.68 -16.09 1.13
CA GLY A 549 -5.50 -16.93 0.92
C GLY A 549 -4.68 -16.54 -0.30
N THR A 550 -3.72 -17.40 -0.66
CA THR A 550 -2.83 -17.21 -1.80
C THR A 550 -3.51 -17.51 -3.13
N GLU A 551 -4.20 -18.64 -3.26
CA GLU A 551 -4.85 -19.07 -4.52
C GLU A 551 -5.89 -18.06 -5.04
N PRO A 552 -6.77 -17.48 -4.21
CA PRO A 552 -7.65 -16.40 -4.66
C PRO A 552 -6.90 -15.17 -5.18
N LEU A 553 -5.73 -14.85 -4.60
CA LEU A 553 -4.89 -13.76 -5.09
C LEU A 553 -4.26 -14.13 -6.44
N LEU A 554 -3.76 -15.36 -6.60
CA LEU A 554 -3.19 -15.87 -7.85
C LEU A 554 -4.20 -15.86 -9.00
N ASP A 555 -5.46 -16.21 -8.72
CA ASP A 555 -6.58 -16.17 -9.67
C ASP A 555 -6.88 -14.73 -10.13
N LEU A 556 -7.02 -13.80 -9.19
CA LEU A 556 -7.27 -12.38 -9.52
C LEU A 556 -6.09 -11.69 -10.21
N LEU A 557 -4.86 -12.16 -9.97
CA LEU A 557 -3.67 -11.73 -10.70
C LEU A 557 -3.60 -12.35 -12.11
N ASN A 558 -4.53 -13.24 -12.48
CA ASN A 558 -4.54 -13.96 -13.75
C ASN A 558 -3.20 -14.67 -14.03
N THR A 559 -2.69 -15.37 -13.02
CA THR A 559 -1.38 -16.04 -13.11
C THR A 559 -1.45 -17.36 -13.87
N THR A 560 -0.38 -17.68 -14.60
CA THR A 560 -0.16 -19.00 -15.19
C THR A 560 0.88 -19.76 -14.37
N ALA A 561 0.61 -21.02 -14.02
CA ALA A 561 1.54 -21.85 -13.25
C ALA A 561 2.74 -22.31 -14.10
N TYR A 562 3.95 -22.25 -13.53
CA TYR A 562 5.18 -22.75 -14.16
C TYR A 562 6.00 -23.62 -13.19
N SER A 563 6.63 -24.67 -13.74
CA SER A 563 7.39 -25.66 -12.97
C SER A 563 8.77 -26.00 -13.55
N VAL A 564 9.14 -25.39 -14.68
CA VAL A 564 10.36 -25.69 -15.42
C VAL A 564 10.98 -24.43 -16.00
N ASP A 565 12.28 -24.48 -16.27
CA ASP A 565 13.02 -23.42 -16.95
C ASP A 565 12.39 -23.10 -18.32
N GLY A 566 12.34 -21.82 -18.67
CA GLY A 566 11.99 -21.42 -20.03
C GLY A 566 11.43 -20.02 -20.17
N ALA A 567 10.96 -19.75 -21.38
CA ALA A 567 10.22 -18.53 -21.69
C ALA A 567 8.86 -18.56 -21.00
N VAL A 568 8.47 -17.41 -20.45
CA VAL A 568 7.17 -17.20 -19.82
C VAL A 568 6.55 -15.91 -20.38
N GLY A 569 5.29 -15.66 -20.06
CA GLY A 569 4.63 -14.41 -20.44
C GLY A 569 3.48 -14.08 -19.50
N GLY A 570 3.24 -12.79 -19.32
CA GLY A 570 2.23 -12.28 -18.41
C GLY A 570 2.58 -12.52 -16.94
N ASN A 571 1.54 -12.76 -16.13
CA ASN A 571 1.69 -13.03 -14.71
C ASN A 571 1.85 -14.53 -14.49
N ILE A 572 2.73 -14.90 -13.58
CA ILE A 572 3.12 -16.29 -13.35
C ILE A 572 3.05 -16.67 -11.88
N ALA A 573 2.82 -17.96 -11.62
CA ALA A 573 2.81 -18.54 -10.29
C ALA A 573 3.74 -19.76 -10.20
N VAL A 574 4.41 -19.91 -9.06
CA VAL A 574 5.15 -21.12 -8.69
C VAL A 574 4.64 -21.64 -7.35
N ARG A 575 4.24 -22.92 -7.32
CA ARG A 575 3.69 -23.57 -6.13
C ARG A 575 4.69 -24.55 -5.55
N PHE A 576 5.33 -24.26 -4.43
CA PHE A 576 6.32 -25.17 -3.85
C PHE A 576 5.66 -26.27 -3.01
N SER A 577 5.99 -27.55 -3.26
CA SER A 577 5.46 -28.67 -2.45
C SER A 577 6.06 -28.79 -1.05
N ALA A 578 7.07 -27.98 -0.74
CA ALA A 578 7.78 -28.03 0.52
C ALA A 578 8.33 -26.65 0.86
N GLY A 579 8.77 -26.49 2.10
CA GLY A 579 9.23 -25.22 2.63
C GLY A 579 8.34 -24.74 3.76
N THR A 580 8.55 -23.50 4.15
CA THR A 580 7.82 -22.81 5.20
C THR A 580 7.61 -21.36 4.80
N HIS A 581 6.70 -20.68 5.48
CA HIS A 581 6.45 -19.26 5.26
C HIS A 581 7.71 -18.39 5.29
N THR A 582 8.71 -18.74 6.11
CA THR A 582 9.94 -17.96 6.31
C THR A 582 11.11 -18.45 5.44
N THR A 583 10.88 -19.37 4.51
CA THR A 583 11.95 -19.96 3.68
C THR A 583 12.72 -18.89 2.90
N ILE A 584 12.05 -17.86 2.39
CA ILE A 584 12.71 -16.74 1.68
C ILE A 584 13.63 -15.89 2.58
N ILE A 585 13.37 -15.89 3.90
CA ILE A 585 14.09 -15.07 4.88
C ILE A 585 15.29 -15.86 5.41
N LYS A 586 15.03 -17.07 5.89
CA LYS A 586 15.99 -17.90 6.60
C LYS A 586 15.64 -19.37 6.35
N PRO A 587 16.18 -19.99 5.29
CA PRO A 587 15.93 -21.40 5.03
C PRO A 587 16.58 -22.28 6.11
N GLU A 588 15.81 -23.19 6.70
CA GLU A 588 16.29 -24.14 7.70
C GLU A 588 16.30 -25.58 7.16
N GLY A 589 17.49 -26.20 7.17
CA GLY A 589 17.70 -27.56 6.67
C GLY A 589 17.77 -27.65 5.14
N LEU A 590 18.01 -28.86 4.63
CA LEU A 590 18.29 -29.09 3.21
C LEU A 590 17.09 -28.76 2.30
N THR A 591 15.88 -29.13 2.71
CA THR A 591 14.67 -28.90 1.92
C THR A 591 14.35 -27.41 1.78
N GLN A 592 14.39 -26.62 2.86
CA GLN A 592 14.16 -25.18 2.74
C GLN A 592 15.30 -24.50 1.99
N THR A 593 16.55 -24.98 2.11
CA THR A 593 17.69 -24.45 1.33
C THR A 593 17.48 -24.67 -0.18
N ALA A 594 16.97 -25.84 -0.56
CA ALA A 594 16.60 -26.14 -1.95
C ALA A 594 15.48 -25.22 -2.46
N VAL A 595 14.39 -25.09 -1.70
CA VAL A 595 13.25 -24.20 -2.04
C VAL A 595 13.71 -22.74 -2.13
N PHE A 596 14.54 -22.27 -1.20
CA PHE A 596 15.11 -20.92 -1.25
C PHE A 596 15.96 -20.70 -2.51
N ALA A 597 16.77 -21.69 -2.90
CA ALA A 597 17.56 -21.61 -4.12
C ALA A 597 16.68 -21.49 -5.37
N ASP A 598 15.57 -22.23 -5.44
CA ASP A 598 14.58 -22.09 -6.52
C ASP A 598 13.88 -20.72 -6.47
N MET A 599 13.44 -20.26 -5.29
CA MET A 599 12.83 -18.92 -5.15
C MET A 599 13.78 -17.81 -5.63
N ALA A 600 15.06 -17.87 -5.26
CA ALA A 600 16.07 -16.91 -5.69
C ALA A 600 16.32 -17.01 -7.20
N ALA A 601 16.45 -18.22 -7.75
CA ALA A 601 16.62 -18.43 -9.20
C ALA A 601 15.42 -17.90 -10.00
N ASN A 602 14.20 -18.14 -9.52
CA ASN A 602 12.97 -17.65 -10.13
C ASN A 602 12.98 -16.11 -10.19
N ILE A 603 13.25 -15.44 -9.06
CA ILE A 603 13.25 -13.97 -8.97
C ILE A 603 14.37 -13.37 -9.84
N ILE A 604 15.59 -13.90 -9.77
CA ILE A 604 16.75 -13.36 -10.51
C ILE A 604 16.53 -13.49 -12.02
N SER A 605 16.07 -14.65 -12.50
CA SER A 605 15.80 -14.87 -13.93
C SER A 605 14.62 -14.05 -14.42
N PHE A 606 13.53 -13.97 -13.65
CA PHE A 606 12.34 -13.19 -13.98
C PHE A 606 12.67 -11.70 -14.07
N PHE A 607 13.37 -11.14 -13.09
CA PHE A 607 13.78 -9.73 -13.14
C PHE A 607 14.83 -9.48 -14.22
N GLY A 608 15.82 -10.36 -14.38
CA GLY A 608 16.88 -10.19 -15.37
C GLY A 608 16.39 -10.24 -16.82
N SER A 609 15.20 -10.80 -17.05
CA SER A 609 14.53 -10.86 -18.34
C SER A 609 13.30 -9.95 -18.44
N ASN A 610 13.07 -9.05 -17.47
CA ASN A 610 11.86 -8.22 -17.41
C ASN A 610 10.55 -9.02 -17.59
N GLY A 611 10.48 -10.19 -16.97
CA GLY A 611 9.31 -11.05 -16.97
C GLY A 611 9.18 -12.01 -18.17
N GLU A 612 10.21 -12.12 -19.02
CA GLU A 612 10.17 -12.96 -20.23
C GLU A 612 10.66 -14.40 -20.01
N SER A 613 11.30 -14.70 -18.88
CA SER A 613 11.78 -16.04 -18.55
C SER A 613 11.73 -16.36 -17.06
N ILE A 614 11.70 -17.65 -16.73
CA ILE A 614 11.87 -18.16 -15.37
C ILE A 614 12.92 -19.29 -15.38
N GLY A 615 13.71 -19.37 -14.32
CA GLY A 615 14.72 -20.39 -14.10
C GLY A 615 14.65 -20.96 -12.69
N PHE A 616 15.03 -22.23 -12.53
CA PHE A 616 15.02 -23.02 -11.32
C PHE A 616 16.45 -23.52 -11.01
N ALA A 617 16.75 -23.71 -9.72
CA ALA A 617 18.01 -24.27 -9.25
C ALA A 617 18.05 -25.81 -9.32
N GLY A 618 16.90 -26.46 -9.54
CA GLY A 618 16.81 -27.89 -9.83
C GLY A 618 16.93 -28.79 -8.59
N ALA A 619 16.65 -28.27 -7.39
CA ALA A 619 16.85 -28.97 -6.13
C ALA A 619 15.62 -29.78 -5.64
N ALA A 620 14.56 -29.83 -6.47
CA ALA A 620 13.33 -30.62 -6.34
C ALA A 620 12.48 -30.39 -5.07
N PRO A 621 11.71 -29.29 -5.03
CA PRO A 621 10.33 -29.27 -4.54
C PRO A 621 9.41 -29.53 -5.74
N VAL A 622 8.43 -30.43 -5.60
CA VAL A 622 7.40 -30.66 -6.63
C VAL A 622 6.65 -29.35 -6.81
N VAL A 623 6.58 -28.84 -8.04
CA VAL A 623 5.60 -27.81 -8.34
C VAL A 623 4.27 -28.51 -8.55
N VAL A 624 3.22 -28.06 -7.87
CA VAL A 624 1.88 -28.57 -8.15
C VAL A 624 1.49 -28.05 -9.53
N ASP A 625 1.56 -28.95 -10.52
CA ASP A 625 1.15 -28.66 -11.90
C ASP A 625 -0.36 -28.45 -11.96
N GLY A 626 -0.80 -27.45 -12.73
CA GLY A 626 -2.21 -27.14 -12.95
C GLY A 626 -2.77 -26.07 -12.01
N ASP A 627 -4.02 -25.70 -12.29
CA ASP A 627 -4.81 -24.80 -11.47
C ASP A 627 -5.65 -25.64 -10.50
N PRO A 628 -5.46 -25.52 -9.18
CA PRO A 628 -6.22 -26.30 -8.22
C PRO A 628 -7.73 -26.01 -8.29
N THR A 629 -8.13 -24.83 -8.77
CA THR A 629 -9.55 -24.49 -8.96
C THR A 629 -10.21 -25.22 -10.13
N ASN A 630 -9.44 -25.91 -10.97
CA ASN A 630 -9.95 -26.65 -12.12
C ASN A 630 -9.97 -28.15 -11.80
N PRO A 631 -11.12 -28.72 -11.40
CA PRO A 631 -11.21 -30.16 -11.20
C PRO A 631 -11.14 -30.84 -12.57
N ASP A 632 -10.09 -31.65 -12.80
CA ASP A 632 -10.07 -32.63 -13.89
C ASP A 632 -11.28 -33.58 -13.83
#